data_AF-A0A3Q7MSR7-F1
#
_entry.id   AF-A0A3Q7MSR7-F1
#
_cell.length_a   1.000
_cell.length_b   1.000
_cell.length_c   1.000
_cell.angle_alpha   90.00
_cell.angle_beta   90.00
_cell.angle_gamma   90.00
#
_symmetry.space_group_name_H-M   'P 1'
#
loop_
_entity.id
_entity.type
_entity.pdbx_description
1 polymer ?
#
loop_
_entity_poly.entity_id
_entity_poly.type
_entity_poly.pdbx_seq_one_letter_code
_entity_poly.pdbx_strand_id
1 'polypeptide(L)'
;FHKHRNPCEAALKQRSRANRASPLNKSCPEVPAVENGIIVIEEVEGQILGTCVCIKGYHLVGEKTFFCNASTEWNAPVPTCRLGHCPDPVLVNGEPSSLDPVSVSDKITFKCNEHYILKGSSWSQCLANHTWMPPLPVCKSRDCGPPGNPAHGYFEGKDFNSGSTITYHCEDRYHLVGTRDQQCIDGEWSSALPVCELIQEAPKPTPQTEFEKALFAFQENKELCKAIENFVQRLKENGLTMEELKYSLEIKKVELEAKMLS
;
A
#
# COMPACT_ATOMS: atom_id res chain seq x y z
N PHE A 1 -37.77 0.77 -24.33
CA PHE A 1 -37.51 0.81 -22.87
C PHE A 1 -37.81 -0.56 -22.26
N HIS A 2 -36.85 -1.49 -22.37
CA HIS A 2 -36.91 -2.77 -21.66
C HIS A 2 -36.24 -2.59 -20.29
N LYS A 3 -37.01 -2.71 -19.20
CA LYS A 3 -36.45 -2.88 -17.86
C LYS A 3 -36.39 -4.38 -17.57
N HIS A 4 -35.17 -4.91 -17.50
CA HIS A 4 -34.89 -6.21 -16.91
C HIS A 4 -35.24 -6.16 -15.42
N ARG A 5 -36.15 -7.04 -14.98
CA ARG A 5 -36.42 -7.31 -13.56
C ARG A 5 -35.34 -8.26 -13.02
N ASN A 6 -34.78 -7.90 -11.88
CA ASN A 6 -33.72 -8.59 -11.17
C ASN A 6 -34.27 -9.90 -10.53
N PRO A 7 -33.61 -11.08 -10.68
CA PRO A 7 -34.14 -12.37 -10.20
C PRO A 7 -34.21 -12.53 -8.68
N CYS A 8 -33.62 -11.62 -7.89
CA CYS A 8 -33.54 -11.79 -6.43
C CYS A 8 -34.84 -11.44 -5.67
N GLU A 9 -35.77 -10.66 -6.23
CA GLU A 9 -37.02 -10.30 -5.53
C GLU A 9 -38.10 -11.39 -5.60
N ALA A 10 -37.95 -12.39 -6.48
CA ALA A 10 -38.93 -13.45 -6.66
C ALA A 10 -38.81 -14.61 -5.65
N ALA A 11 -37.75 -14.65 -4.83
CA ALA A 11 -37.50 -15.74 -3.88
C ALA A 11 -38.07 -15.50 -2.47
N LEU A 12 -38.61 -14.31 -2.17
CA LEU A 12 -39.06 -13.94 -0.81
C LEU A 12 -40.57 -14.06 -0.56
N LYS A 13 -41.35 -14.58 -1.50
CA LYS A 13 -42.80 -14.77 -1.31
C LYS A 13 -43.29 -16.09 -1.88
N GLN A 14 -43.08 -17.18 -1.15
CA GLN A 14 -44.02 -18.31 -1.10
C GLN A 14 -43.54 -19.38 -0.11
N ARG A 15 -44.13 -19.41 1.09
CA ARG A 15 -44.87 -20.58 1.60
C ARG A 15 -45.44 -20.30 3.00
N SER A 16 -46.47 -19.46 3.03
CA SER A 16 -47.51 -19.54 4.05
C SER A 16 -48.67 -20.37 3.49
N ARG A 17 -48.82 -21.63 3.93
CA ARG A 17 -50.13 -22.30 4.05
C ARG A 17 -50.01 -23.63 4.82
N ALA A 18 -50.56 -23.57 6.03
CA ALA A 18 -51.22 -24.58 6.84
C ALA A 18 -50.84 -26.06 6.65
N ASN A 19 -50.30 -26.65 7.71
CA ASN A 19 -50.65 -28.02 8.08
C ASN A 19 -50.93 -28.13 9.58
N ARG A 20 -52.01 -28.86 9.86
CA ARG A 20 -52.58 -29.29 11.15
C ARG A 20 -51.62 -29.33 12.33
N ALA A 21 -52.11 -28.85 13.47
CA ALA A 21 -51.61 -29.26 14.77
C ALA A 21 -51.70 -30.79 14.90
N SER A 22 -50.53 -31.44 15.00
CA SER A 22 -50.37 -32.79 15.55
C SER A 22 -49.51 -32.68 16.82
N PRO A 23 -49.83 -33.41 17.90
CA PRO A 23 -49.23 -33.18 19.21
C PRO A 23 -47.87 -33.90 19.34
N LEU A 24 -46.90 -33.20 19.94
CA LEU A 24 -45.55 -33.63 20.29
C LEU A 24 -44.65 -34.09 19.12
N ASN A 25 -44.04 -33.13 18.41
CA ASN A 25 -42.81 -33.39 17.65
C ASN A 25 -41.64 -32.73 18.38
N LYS A 26 -40.84 -33.50 19.11
CA LYS A 26 -39.61 -33.01 19.76
C LYS A 26 -38.54 -32.78 18.70
N SER A 27 -38.61 -31.63 18.02
CA SER A 27 -37.60 -31.15 17.08
C SER A 27 -36.64 -30.21 17.81
N CYS A 28 -35.37 -30.22 17.40
CA CYS A 28 -34.35 -29.32 17.93
C CYS A 28 -34.72 -27.85 17.68
N PRO A 29 -34.29 -26.91 18.56
CA PRO A 29 -34.48 -25.48 18.34
C PRO A 29 -33.86 -25.01 17.02
N GLU A 30 -34.43 -23.98 16.40
CA GLU A 30 -33.83 -23.35 15.22
C GLU A 30 -32.44 -22.79 15.56
N VAL A 31 -31.47 -23.03 14.68
CA VAL A 31 -30.10 -22.57 14.88
C VAL A 31 -30.04 -21.07 14.58
N PRO A 32 -29.59 -20.23 15.53
CA PRO A 32 -29.43 -18.80 15.27
C PRO A 32 -28.31 -18.56 14.25
N ALA A 33 -28.47 -17.54 13.40
CA ALA A 33 -27.44 -17.14 12.46
C ALA A 33 -26.17 -16.66 13.20
N VAL A 34 -25.00 -17.04 12.69
CA VAL A 34 -23.70 -16.57 13.19
C VAL A 34 -23.20 -15.48 12.26
N GLU A 35 -22.93 -14.30 12.81
CA GLU A 35 -22.31 -13.20 12.08
C GLU A 35 -20.86 -13.56 11.73
N ASN A 36 -20.42 -13.27 10.51
CA ASN A 36 -19.07 -13.57 10.03
C ASN A 36 -18.67 -15.06 10.13
N GLY A 37 -19.66 -15.94 10.05
CA GLY A 37 -19.49 -17.39 10.01
C GLY A 37 -20.63 -18.08 9.29
N ILE A 38 -20.45 -19.38 9.05
CA ILE A 38 -21.49 -20.26 8.54
C ILE A 38 -21.61 -21.46 9.47
N ILE A 39 -22.82 -21.98 9.62
CA ILE A 39 -23.07 -23.23 10.34
C ILE A 39 -23.41 -24.30 9.32
N VAL A 40 -22.63 -25.37 9.34
CA VAL A 40 -22.88 -26.58 8.56
C VAL A 40 -23.68 -27.54 9.44
N ILE A 41 -24.86 -27.95 8.99
CA ILE A 41 -25.75 -28.87 9.71
C ILE A 41 -25.72 -30.22 9.02
N GLU A 42 -25.49 -31.27 9.79
CA GLU A 42 -25.47 -32.67 9.35
C GLU A 42 -26.32 -33.53 10.29
N GLU A 43 -27.02 -34.53 9.74
CA GLU A 43 -27.74 -35.52 10.54
C GLU A 43 -26.94 -36.81 10.60
N VAL A 44 -26.50 -37.20 11.79
CA VAL A 44 -25.67 -38.39 12.02
C VAL A 44 -26.36 -39.26 13.06
N GLU A 45 -26.73 -40.49 12.67
CA GLU A 45 -27.35 -41.47 13.57
C GLU A 45 -28.61 -40.97 14.32
N GLY A 46 -29.38 -40.07 13.70
CA GLY A 46 -30.58 -39.47 14.31
C GLY A 46 -30.31 -38.27 15.22
N GLN A 47 -29.07 -37.78 15.27
CA GLN A 47 -28.68 -36.53 15.93
C GLN A 47 -28.44 -35.43 14.90
N ILE A 48 -28.88 -34.21 15.20
CA ILE A 48 -28.54 -33.02 14.42
C ILE A 48 -27.22 -32.45 14.97
N LEU A 49 -26.18 -32.40 14.14
CA LEU A 49 -24.87 -31.86 14.43
C LEU A 49 -24.67 -30.54 13.68
N GLY A 50 -24.40 -29.45 14.40
CA GLY A 50 -24.00 -28.16 13.86
C GLY A 50 -22.50 -27.92 14.05
N THR A 51 -21.79 -27.61 12.96
CA THR A 51 -20.38 -27.20 12.98
C THR A 51 -20.26 -25.75 12.52
N CYS A 52 -19.71 -24.87 13.35
CA CYS A 52 -19.48 -23.48 12.98
C CYS A 52 -18.11 -23.31 12.32
N VAL A 53 -18.10 -22.60 11.19
CA VAL A 53 -16.91 -22.25 10.42
C VAL A 53 -16.90 -20.73 10.23
N CYS A 54 -15.88 -20.06 10.74
CA CYS A 54 -15.74 -18.61 10.58
C CYS A 54 -15.20 -18.28 9.19
N ILE A 55 -15.63 -17.14 8.64
CA ILE A 55 -15.07 -16.62 7.38
C ILE A 55 -13.62 -16.17 7.61
N LYS A 56 -12.85 -16.04 6.52
CA LYS A 56 -11.44 -15.62 6.59
C LYS A 56 -11.27 -14.31 7.37
N GLY A 57 -10.34 -14.28 8.33
CA GLY A 57 -10.06 -13.13 9.20
C GLY A 57 -10.74 -13.20 10.56
N TYR A 58 -11.67 -14.14 10.77
CA TYR A 58 -12.36 -14.35 12.03
C TYR A 58 -11.96 -15.69 12.65
N HIS A 59 -11.90 -15.72 13.98
CA HIS A 59 -11.64 -16.94 14.75
C HIS A 59 -12.89 -17.32 15.57
N LEU A 60 -13.03 -18.61 15.81
CA LEU A 60 -14.16 -19.17 16.55
C LEU A 60 -13.94 -19.02 18.06
N VAL A 61 -14.91 -18.42 18.74
CA VAL A 61 -14.95 -18.30 20.20
C VAL A 61 -16.14 -19.10 20.71
N GLY A 62 -15.86 -20.25 21.34
CA GLY A 62 -16.85 -21.21 21.84
C GLY A 62 -16.53 -22.65 21.43
N GLU A 63 -17.47 -23.57 21.63
CA GLU A 63 -17.35 -24.93 21.11
C GLU A 63 -17.61 -24.96 19.60
N LYS A 64 -16.71 -25.61 18.84
CA LYS A 64 -16.79 -25.68 17.38
C LYS A 64 -18.03 -26.42 16.87
N THR A 65 -18.45 -27.42 17.65
CA THR A 65 -19.53 -28.35 17.30
C THR A 65 -20.56 -28.37 18.41
N PHE A 66 -21.83 -28.36 18.04
CA PHE A 66 -22.95 -28.47 18.97
C PHE A 66 -23.99 -29.42 18.35
N PHE A 67 -24.67 -30.21 19.17
CA PHE A 67 -25.58 -31.26 18.72
C PHE A 67 -26.88 -31.30 19.53
N CYS A 68 -27.89 -31.90 18.92
CA CYS A 68 -29.19 -32.15 19.53
C CYS A 68 -29.77 -33.49 19.08
N ASN A 69 -30.19 -34.33 20.05
CA ASN A 69 -30.61 -35.73 19.86
C ASN A 69 -32.09 -35.94 20.24
N ALA A 70 -33.00 -35.08 19.74
CA ALA A 70 -34.40 -34.95 20.17
C ALA A 70 -34.61 -34.32 21.57
N SER A 71 -33.59 -33.65 22.10
CA SER A 71 -33.71 -32.68 23.20
C SER A 71 -34.37 -31.39 22.70
N THR A 72 -35.00 -30.63 23.59
CA THR A 72 -35.49 -29.27 23.28
C THR A 72 -34.38 -28.22 23.38
N GLU A 73 -33.13 -28.64 23.57
CA GLU A 73 -31.98 -27.77 23.83
C GLU A 73 -30.73 -28.32 23.15
N TRP A 74 -29.87 -27.39 22.72
CA TRP A 74 -28.52 -27.67 22.23
C TRP A 74 -27.60 -27.97 23.41
N ASN A 75 -26.67 -28.92 23.24
CA ASN A 75 -25.69 -29.27 24.28
C ASN A 75 -24.73 -28.13 24.63
N ALA A 76 -24.55 -27.17 23.73
CA ALA A 76 -23.64 -26.03 23.88
C ALA A 76 -24.24 -24.77 23.23
N PRO A 77 -23.92 -23.57 23.75
CA PRO A 77 -24.32 -22.33 23.09
C PRO A 77 -23.64 -22.19 21.73
N VAL A 78 -24.33 -21.54 20.79
CA VAL A 78 -23.80 -21.30 19.44
C VAL A 78 -22.55 -20.41 19.55
N PRO A 79 -21.42 -20.81 18.94
CA PRO A 79 -20.16 -20.06 19.03
C PRO A 79 -20.25 -18.73 18.27
N THR A 80 -19.36 -17.80 18.62
CA THR A 80 -19.27 -16.50 17.96
C THR A 80 -18.00 -16.40 17.12
N CYS A 81 -18.10 -15.87 15.91
CA CYS A 81 -16.94 -15.55 15.09
C CYS A 81 -16.50 -14.13 15.38
N ARG A 82 -15.31 -13.97 15.96
CA ARG A 82 -14.75 -12.66 16.33
C ARG A 82 -13.54 -12.33 15.48
N LEU A 83 -13.37 -11.05 15.17
CA LEU A 83 -12.16 -10.53 14.56
C LEU A 83 -11.03 -10.73 15.60
N GLY A 84 -10.14 -11.67 15.37
CA GLY A 84 -9.23 -12.19 16.42
C GLY A 84 -7.81 -11.71 16.34
N HIS A 85 -7.36 -11.46 15.11
CA HIS A 85 -5.95 -11.31 14.81
C HIS A 85 -5.76 -10.18 13.81
N CYS A 86 -4.60 -9.55 13.85
CA CYS A 86 -4.20 -8.64 12.79
C CYS A 86 -3.92 -9.44 11.49
N PRO A 87 -3.95 -8.79 10.31
CA PRO A 87 -3.56 -9.43 9.06
C PRO A 87 -2.19 -10.09 9.18
N ASP A 88 -2.02 -11.28 8.60
CA ASP A 88 -0.76 -12.01 8.65
C ASP A 88 0.38 -11.12 8.13
N PRO A 89 1.47 -10.96 8.91
CA PRO A 89 2.55 -10.08 8.54
C PRO A 89 3.34 -10.68 7.37
N VAL A 90 3.21 -10.09 6.19
CA VAL A 90 4.01 -10.46 5.01
C VAL A 90 5.24 -9.56 4.93
N LEU A 91 6.42 -10.15 5.07
CA LEU A 91 7.70 -9.44 4.92
C LEU A 91 8.54 -10.11 3.82
N VAL A 92 8.60 -9.49 2.64
CA VAL A 92 9.41 -10.00 1.53
C VAL A 92 10.89 -9.79 1.84
N ASN A 93 11.74 -10.80 1.60
CA ASN A 93 13.17 -10.79 1.94
C ASN A 93 13.45 -10.55 3.44
N GLY A 94 12.56 -11.05 4.30
CA GLY A 94 12.72 -11.05 5.73
C GLY A 94 11.83 -12.09 6.40
N GLU A 95 11.92 -12.13 7.73
CA GLU A 95 11.24 -13.09 8.58
C GLU A 95 10.59 -12.35 9.77
N PRO A 96 9.27 -12.50 9.99
CA PRO A 96 8.64 -12.10 11.24
C PRO A 96 8.96 -13.09 12.36
N SER A 97 8.92 -12.63 13.62
CA SER A 97 9.17 -13.49 14.78
C SER A 97 8.04 -14.48 15.09
N SER A 98 6.86 -14.31 14.48
CA SER A 98 5.71 -15.22 14.59
C SER A 98 5.12 -15.46 13.20
N LEU A 99 4.92 -16.74 12.87
CA LEU A 99 4.18 -17.18 11.68
C LEU A 99 2.72 -17.55 12.02
N ASP A 100 2.39 -17.62 13.31
CA ASP A 100 1.04 -17.89 13.81
C ASP A 100 0.20 -16.60 13.86
N PRO A 101 -1.16 -16.72 13.81
CA PRO A 101 -2.06 -15.58 13.94
C PRO A 101 -1.78 -14.76 15.20
N VAL A 102 -1.52 -13.46 15.03
CA VAL A 102 -1.09 -12.58 16.12
C VAL A 102 -2.31 -11.90 16.74
N SER A 103 -2.52 -12.10 18.04
CA SER A 103 -3.69 -11.58 18.76
C SER A 103 -3.57 -10.08 19.03
N VAL A 104 -4.70 -9.44 19.29
CA VAL A 104 -4.71 -8.05 19.74
C VAL A 104 -3.84 -7.87 21.00
N SER A 105 -3.06 -6.80 21.04
CA SER A 105 -2.03 -6.43 22.03
C SER A 105 -0.71 -7.17 21.92
N ASP A 106 -0.62 -8.23 21.11
CA ASP A 106 0.64 -8.93 20.88
C ASP A 106 1.60 -8.06 20.06
N LYS A 107 2.88 -8.15 20.40
CA LYS A 107 3.98 -7.47 19.71
C LYS A 107 4.87 -8.50 19.04
N ILE A 108 5.15 -8.28 17.77
CA ILE A 108 6.10 -9.09 17.00
C ILE A 108 7.26 -8.23 16.50
N THR A 109 8.37 -8.89 16.23
CA THR A 109 9.58 -8.27 15.69
C THR A 109 9.87 -8.79 14.29
N PHE A 110 10.63 -8.02 13.53
CA PHE A 110 10.96 -8.29 12.15
C PHE A 110 12.46 -8.28 11.94
N LYS A 111 12.94 -9.19 11.10
CA LYS A 111 14.33 -9.27 10.69
C LYS A 111 14.40 -9.39 9.18
N CYS A 112 15.27 -8.63 8.53
CA CYS A 112 15.54 -8.81 7.11
C CYS A 112 16.59 -9.89 6.87
N ASN A 113 16.51 -10.53 5.72
CA ASN A 113 17.50 -11.51 5.27
C ASN A 113 18.85 -10.84 5.06
N GLU A 114 19.90 -11.66 4.92
CA GLU A 114 21.23 -11.17 4.58
C GLU A 114 21.20 -10.34 3.28
N HIS A 115 22.00 -9.28 3.22
CA HIS A 115 22.02 -8.30 2.11
C HIS A 115 20.78 -7.39 1.98
N TYR A 116 19.84 -7.46 2.92
CA TYR A 116 18.71 -6.51 3.01
C TYR A 116 18.82 -5.62 4.25
N ILE A 117 18.10 -4.50 4.23
CA ILE A 117 18.02 -3.50 5.30
C ILE A 117 16.56 -3.27 5.65
N LEU A 118 16.28 -3.27 6.95
CA LEU A 118 14.96 -2.98 7.49
C LEU A 118 14.71 -1.47 7.45
N LYS A 119 13.76 -1.03 6.62
CA LYS A 119 13.26 0.34 6.59
C LYS A 119 11.92 0.39 7.33
N GLY A 120 11.86 1.19 8.39
CA GLY A 120 10.72 1.29 9.31
C GLY A 120 11.07 0.81 10.71
N SER A 121 10.05 0.45 11.49
CA SER A 121 10.24 -0.09 12.84
C SER A 121 10.55 -1.58 12.80
N SER A 122 11.51 -2.04 13.59
CA SER A 122 11.84 -3.47 13.74
C SER A 122 10.79 -4.27 14.50
N TRP A 123 9.71 -3.62 14.93
CA TRP A 123 8.61 -4.24 15.65
C TRP A 123 7.27 -3.57 15.30
N SER A 124 6.20 -4.34 15.45
CA SER A 124 4.83 -3.83 15.37
C SER A 124 3.95 -4.54 16.39
N GLN A 125 2.95 -3.82 16.90
CA GLN A 125 1.94 -4.34 17.80
C GLN A 125 0.60 -4.42 17.09
N CYS A 126 -0.11 -5.53 17.30
CA CYS A 126 -1.48 -5.66 16.83
C CYS A 126 -2.40 -4.84 17.75
N LEU A 127 -3.02 -3.79 17.24
CA LEU A 127 -3.91 -2.94 18.03
C LEU A 127 -5.34 -3.51 18.11
N ALA A 128 -6.16 -2.95 19.02
CA ALA A 128 -7.55 -3.35 19.20
C ALA A 128 -8.45 -3.10 17.98
N ASN A 129 -8.03 -2.25 17.05
CA ASN A 129 -8.69 -2.05 15.76
C ASN A 129 -8.18 -3.02 14.68
N HIS A 130 -7.39 -4.03 15.05
CA HIS A 130 -6.81 -5.04 14.17
C HIS A 130 -5.86 -4.48 13.11
N THR A 131 -5.18 -3.38 13.45
CA THR A 131 -4.12 -2.79 12.62
C THR A 131 -2.77 -2.94 13.29
N TRP A 132 -1.74 -3.01 12.45
CA TRP A 132 -0.34 -3.02 12.87
C TRP A 132 0.13 -1.61 13.17
N MET A 133 0.63 -1.37 14.39
CA MET A 133 1.22 -0.09 14.76
C MET A 133 2.56 -0.28 15.50
N PRO A 134 3.64 0.38 15.03
CA PRO A 134 3.75 1.12 13.76
C PRO A 134 3.52 0.21 12.52
N PRO A 135 3.31 0.76 11.32
CA PRO A 135 3.14 -0.04 10.11
C PRO A 135 4.28 -1.05 9.92
N LEU A 136 3.97 -2.19 9.28
CA LEU A 136 4.95 -3.25 9.01
C LEU A 136 6.15 -2.69 8.22
N PRO A 137 7.39 -3.09 8.56
CA PRO A 137 8.58 -2.60 7.86
C PRO A 137 8.70 -3.20 6.46
N VAL A 138 9.63 -2.65 5.68
CA VAL A 138 10.01 -3.19 4.36
C VAL A 138 11.50 -3.52 4.38
N CYS A 139 11.86 -4.68 3.81
CA CYS A 139 13.26 -5.04 3.57
C CYS A 139 13.68 -4.58 2.18
N LYS A 140 14.56 -3.57 2.13
CA LYS A 140 15.18 -3.09 0.88
C LYS A 140 16.54 -3.75 0.66
N SER A 141 16.92 -3.97 -0.59
CA SER A 141 18.27 -4.46 -0.92
C SER A 141 19.33 -3.46 -0.44
N ARG A 142 20.50 -3.96 -0.03
CA ARG A 142 21.71 -3.15 0.20
C ARG A 142 22.36 -2.68 -1.10
N ASP A 143 22.00 -3.30 -2.21
CA ASP A 143 22.41 -2.89 -3.55
C ASP A 143 21.59 -1.66 -3.99
N CYS A 144 22.28 -0.60 -4.39
CA CYS A 144 21.66 0.64 -4.87
C CYS A 144 21.11 0.52 -6.31
N GLY A 145 21.50 -0.53 -7.03
CA GLY A 145 21.20 -0.72 -8.43
C GLY A 145 21.93 0.30 -9.32
N PRO A 146 21.79 0.16 -10.65
CA PRO A 146 22.39 1.09 -11.60
C PRO A 146 21.86 2.52 -11.38
N PRO A 147 22.74 3.52 -11.21
CA PRO A 147 22.38 4.88 -10.82
C PRO A 147 21.79 5.71 -11.97
N GLY A 148 21.87 5.20 -13.21
CA GLY A 148 21.50 5.93 -14.44
C GLY A 148 22.60 6.85 -14.94
N ASN A 149 22.51 7.23 -16.21
CA ASN A 149 23.44 8.18 -16.86
C ASN A 149 22.80 9.57 -16.95
N PRO A 150 23.54 10.65 -16.69
CA PRO A 150 23.10 12.00 -17.04
C PRO A 150 23.00 12.14 -18.56
N ALA A 151 22.11 13.02 -19.05
CA ALA A 151 22.11 13.40 -20.46
C ALA A 151 23.46 14.04 -20.80
N HIS A 152 24.10 13.64 -21.90
CA HIS A 152 25.44 14.08 -22.28
C HIS A 152 26.53 13.71 -21.26
N GLY A 153 26.38 12.58 -20.59
CA GLY A 153 27.42 12.04 -19.72
C GLY A 153 27.23 10.56 -19.43
N TYR A 154 28.14 10.02 -18.61
CA TYR A 154 28.21 8.61 -18.27
C TYR A 154 28.81 8.46 -16.87
N PHE A 155 28.67 7.26 -16.27
CA PHE A 155 29.39 6.92 -15.05
C PHE A 155 30.41 5.80 -15.28
N GLU A 156 31.42 5.76 -14.42
CA GLU A 156 32.37 4.66 -14.27
C GLU A 156 32.12 3.95 -12.95
N GLY A 157 32.07 2.62 -12.99
CA GLY A 157 31.80 1.74 -11.85
C GLY A 157 31.02 0.50 -12.28
N LYS A 158 31.33 -0.66 -11.69
CA LYS A 158 30.70 -1.95 -12.04
C LYS A 158 30.01 -2.64 -10.87
N ASP A 159 30.26 -2.17 -9.65
CA ASP A 159 29.68 -2.70 -8.42
C ASP A 159 28.76 -1.64 -7.82
N PHE A 160 27.56 -2.06 -7.41
CA PHE A 160 26.50 -1.21 -6.88
C PHE A 160 26.09 -1.64 -5.46
N ASN A 161 26.84 -2.54 -4.83
CA ASN A 161 26.64 -2.94 -3.44
C ASN A 161 26.93 -1.78 -2.46
N SER A 162 26.32 -1.84 -1.27
CA SER A 162 26.60 -0.89 -0.19
C SER A 162 28.11 -0.79 0.10
N GLY A 163 28.63 0.43 0.11
CA GLY A 163 30.04 0.77 0.23
C GLY A 163 30.74 1.10 -1.09
N SER A 164 30.21 0.65 -2.23
CA SER A 164 30.81 0.89 -3.56
C SER A 164 30.73 2.35 -3.98
N THR A 165 31.69 2.80 -4.79
CA THR A 165 31.78 4.18 -5.31
C THR A 165 31.77 4.17 -6.84
N ILE A 166 31.03 5.11 -7.41
CA ILE A 166 30.98 5.41 -8.84
C ILE A 166 31.42 6.86 -9.10
N THR A 167 31.87 7.14 -10.32
CA THR A 167 32.29 8.49 -10.74
C THR A 167 31.62 8.89 -12.03
N TYR A 168 30.98 10.05 -12.03
CA TYR A 168 30.33 10.64 -13.19
C TYR A 168 31.27 11.50 -14.03
N HIS A 169 31.02 11.46 -15.34
CA HIS A 169 31.73 12.21 -16.36
C HIS A 169 30.73 12.81 -17.35
N CYS A 170 31.10 13.95 -17.94
CA CYS A 170 30.34 14.58 -19.01
C CYS A 170 31.08 14.43 -20.34
N GLU A 171 30.31 14.39 -21.43
CA GLU A 171 30.82 14.43 -22.80
C GLU A 171 31.52 15.77 -23.10
N ASP A 172 32.30 15.79 -24.17
CA ASP A 172 32.96 17.01 -24.63
C ASP A 172 31.97 18.16 -24.84
N ARG A 173 32.36 19.35 -24.38
CA ARG A 173 31.57 20.59 -24.34
C ARG A 173 30.51 20.65 -23.23
N TYR A 174 30.44 19.67 -22.34
CA TYR A 174 29.60 19.71 -21.16
C TYR A 174 30.44 19.71 -19.88
N HIS A 175 29.94 20.39 -18.85
CA HIS A 175 30.51 20.35 -17.51
C HIS A 175 29.51 19.75 -16.53
N LEU A 176 30.04 19.11 -15.50
CA LEU A 176 29.25 18.43 -14.49
C LEU A 176 28.77 19.41 -13.41
N VAL A 177 27.46 19.46 -13.23
CA VAL A 177 26.78 20.19 -12.16
C VAL A 177 26.20 19.17 -11.19
N GLY A 178 26.68 19.19 -9.94
CA GLY A 178 26.30 18.24 -8.89
C GLY A 178 27.48 17.48 -8.32
N THR A 179 27.23 16.28 -7.79
CA THR A 179 28.27 15.45 -7.17
C THR A 179 28.90 14.52 -8.21
N ARG A 180 30.23 14.58 -8.34
CA ARG A 180 30.97 13.73 -9.27
C ARG A 180 31.05 12.28 -8.78
N ASP A 181 31.46 12.09 -7.53
CA ASP A 181 31.69 10.77 -6.94
C ASP A 181 30.52 10.41 -6.02
N GLN A 182 29.84 9.29 -6.28
CA GLN A 182 28.73 8.83 -5.45
C GLN A 182 29.06 7.50 -4.79
N GLN A 183 28.63 7.34 -3.55
CA GLN A 183 28.75 6.09 -2.82
C GLN A 183 27.38 5.45 -2.65
N CYS A 184 27.30 4.13 -2.81
CA CYS A 184 26.12 3.38 -2.43
C CYS A 184 26.09 3.24 -0.91
N ILE A 185 25.05 3.77 -0.26
CA ILE A 185 24.89 3.73 1.18
C ILE A 185 23.56 3.04 1.46
N ASP A 186 23.65 1.77 1.84
CA ASP A 186 22.49 1.04 2.37
C ASP A 186 21.28 1.02 1.40
N GLY A 187 21.57 0.73 0.12
CA GLY A 187 20.59 0.63 -0.95
C GLY A 187 20.17 1.97 -1.57
N GLU A 188 20.77 3.09 -1.15
CA GLU A 188 20.52 4.41 -1.73
C GLU A 188 21.84 5.11 -2.10
N TRP A 189 21.88 5.72 -3.29
CA TRP A 189 23.02 6.51 -3.73
C TRP A 189 23.15 7.78 -2.88
N SER A 190 24.38 8.13 -2.51
CA SER A 190 24.68 9.23 -1.58
C SER A 190 24.22 10.61 -2.04
N SER A 191 23.95 10.79 -3.33
CA SER A 191 23.44 12.03 -3.90
C SER A 191 22.58 11.78 -5.14
N ALA A 192 21.85 12.80 -5.58
CA ALA A 192 21.03 12.72 -6.79
C ALA A 192 21.91 12.67 -8.06
N LEU A 193 21.37 12.08 -9.14
CA LEU A 193 22.00 12.04 -10.46
C LEU A 193 22.44 13.46 -10.88
N PRO A 194 23.74 13.70 -11.18
CA PRO A 194 24.22 15.02 -11.60
C PRO A 194 23.68 15.40 -12.98
N VAL A 195 23.88 16.65 -13.38
CA VAL A 195 23.48 17.17 -14.69
C VAL A 195 24.72 17.59 -15.45
N CYS A 196 24.80 17.22 -16.74
CA CYS A 196 25.83 17.74 -17.63
C CYS A 196 25.26 18.93 -18.41
N GLU A 197 25.79 20.12 -18.15
CA GLU A 197 25.37 21.36 -18.78
C GLU A 197 26.40 21.82 -19.81
N LEU A 198 25.95 22.40 -20.93
CA LEU A 198 26.86 22.95 -21.95
C LEU A 198 27.78 24.01 -21.32
N ILE A 199 29.10 23.87 -21.51
CA ILE A 199 30.12 24.77 -20.94
C ILE A 199 29.88 26.22 -21.39
N GLN A 200 29.48 26.40 -22.66
CA GLN A 200 28.98 27.66 -23.20
C GLN A 200 27.97 27.37 -24.32
N GLU A 201 26.76 27.89 -24.18
CA GLU A 201 25.86 28.08 -25.32
C GLU A 201 26.51 29.10 -26.28
N ALA A 202 26.33 28.92 -27.60
CA ALA A 202 26.75 29.95 -28.56
C ALA A 202 26.16 31.31 -28.12
N PRO A 203 26.90 32.43 -28.25
CA PRO A 203 26.35 33.73 -27.89
C PRO A 203 24.99 33.89 -28.56
N LYS A 204 23.92 33.97 -27.75
CA LYS A 204 22.57 34.15 -28.28
C LYS A 204 22.63 35.37 -29.21
N PRO A 205 22.22 35.26 -30.48
CA PRO A 205 22.30 36.37 -31.39
C PRO A 205 21.50 37.52 -30.79
N THR A 206 22.20 38.60 -30.42
CA THR A 206 21.58 39.76 -29.78
C THR A 206 20.60 40.36 -30.79
N PRO A 207 19.28 40.43 -30.48
CA PRO A 207 18.30 41.02 -31.38
C PRO A 207 18.66 42.48 -31.68
N GLN A 208 18.97 42.79 -32.93
CA GLN A 208 19.43 44.13 -33.31
C GLN A 208 18.24 45.02 -33.70
N THR A 209 17.17 44.42 -34.20
CA THR A 209 15.95 45.12 -34.62
C THR A 209 14.81 44.97 -33.61
N GLU A 210 13.86 45.90 -33.61
CA GLU A 210 12.63 45.78 -32.80
C GLU A 210 11.81 44.53 -33.18
N PHE A 211 11.82 44.15 -34.46
CA PHE A 211 11.16 42.95 -34.95
C PHE A 211 11.81 41.68 -34.37
N GLU A 212 13.14 41.59 -34.37
CA GLU A 212 13.86 40.46 -33.75
C GLU A 212 13.63 40.42 -32.23
N LYS A 213 13.58 41.58 -31.56
CA LYS A 213 13.26 41.65 -30.13
C LYS A 213 11.85 41.12 -29.85
N ALA A 214 10.87 41.53 -30.65
CA ALA A 214 9.49 41.07 -30.54
C ALA A 214 9.37 39.56 -30.85
N LEU A 215 10.08 39.07 -31.86
CA LEU A 215 10.12 37.65 -32.21
C LEU A 215 10.75 36.83 -31.09
N PHE A 216 11.87 37.28 -30.52
CA PHE A 216 12.55 36.60 -29.41
C PHE A 216 11.67 36.55 -28.17
N ALA A 217 11.04 37.67 -27.79
CA ALA A 217 10.09 37.72 -26.69
C ALA A 217 8.87 36.81 -26.92
N PHE A 218 8.35 36.76 -28.16
CA PHE A 218 7.28 35.83 -28.52
C PHE A 218 7.71 34.36 -28.37
N GLN A 219 8.95 34.06 -28.76
CA GLN A 219 9.50 32.71 -28.71
C GLN A 219 9.80 32.26 -27.28
N GLU A 220 10.33 33.14 -26.43
CA GLU A 220 10.49 32.88 -24.99
C GLU A 220 9.14 32.62 -24.31
N ASN A 221 8.12 33.43 -24.62
CA ASN A 221 6.76 33.21 -24.10
C ASN A 221 6.19 31.87 -24.55
N LYS A 222 6.45 31.46 -25.80
CA LYS A 222 6.00 30.16 -26.31
C LYS A 222 6.65 28.99 -25.57
N GLU A 223 7.96 29.03 -25.35
CA GLU A 223 8.66 27.98 -24.61
C GLU A 223 8.25 27.95 -23.14
N LEU A 224 8.03 29.12 -22.52
CA LEU A 224 7.50 29.23 -21.15
C LEU A 224 6.11 28.61 -21.05
N CYS A 225 5.19 28.91 -21.98
CA CYS A 225 3.87 28.29 -22.02
C CYS A 225 3.96 26.77 -22.15
N LYS A 226 4.83 26.26 -23.04
CA LYS A 226 5.03 24.82 -23.21
C LYS A 226 5.60 24.15 -21.95
N ALA A 227 6.53 24.81 -21.26
CA ALA A 227 7.07 24.33 -19.99
C ALA A 227 5.99 24.27 -18.90
N ILE A 228 5.14 25.31 -18.81
CA ILE A 228 4.00 25.35 -17.89
C ILE A 228 3.00 24.23 -18.22
N GLU A 229 2.65 24.03 -19.49
CA GLU A 229 1.75 22.96 -19.93
C GLU A 229 2.30 21.57 -19.55
N ASN A 230 3.58 21.31 -19.84
CA ASN A 230 4.24 20.05 -19.47
C ASN A 230 4.25 19.83 -17.96
N PHE A 231 4.51 20.89 -17.18
CA PHE A 231 4.50 20.83 -15.73
C PHE A 231 3.10 20.52 -15.19
N VAL A 232 2.07 21.24 -15.66
CA VAL A 232 0.67 20.99 -15.29
C VAL A 232 0.24 19.58 -15.68
N GLN A 233 0.68 19.08 -16.83
CA GLN A 233 0.40 17.72 -17.27
C GLN A 233 1.01 16.69 -16.31
N ARG A 234 2.27 16.86 -15.91
CA ARG A 234 2.94 15.98 -14.92
C ARG A 234 2.25 16.02 -13.56
N LEU A 235 1.75 17.18 -13.12
CA LEU A 235 0.99 17.26 -11.88
C LEU A 235 -0.29 16.41 -11.95
N LYS A 236 -1.04 16.54 -13.05
CA LYS A 236 -2.25 15.73 -13.29
C LYS A 236 -1.95 14.22 -13.33
N GLU A 237 -0.86 13.82 -13.99
CA GLU A 237 -0.44 12.40 -14.05
C GLU A 237 -0.10 11.84 -12.66
N ASN A 238 0.39 12.67 -11.75
CA ASN A 238 0.67 12.31 -10.36
C ASN A 238 -0.53 12.55 -9.42
N GLY A 239 -1.72 12.86 -9.96
CA GLY A 239 -2.92 13.08 -9.17
C GLY A 239 -2.89 14.33 -8.28
N LEU A 240 -2.02 15.29 -8.59
CA LEU A 240 -1.86 16.54 -7.85
C LEU A 240 -2.46 17.72 -8.62
N THR A 241 -3.10 18.64 -7.90
CA THR A 241 -3.56 19.92 -8.43
C THR A 241 -2.55 21.04 -8.15
N MET A 242 -2.69 22.13 -8.90
CA MET A 242 -1.83 23.30 -8.72
C MET A 242 -2.07 24.00 -7.36
N GLU A 243 -3.27 23.88 -6.81
CA GLU A 243 -3.64 24.42 -5.50
C GLU A 243 -3.02 23.60 -4.36
N GLU A 244 -3.07 22.28 -4.45
CA GLU A 244 -2.44 21.36 -3.49
C GLU A 244 -0.91 21.53 -3.49
N LEU A 245 -0.30 21.68 -4.67
CA LEU A 245 1.12 21.95 -4.75
C LEU A 245 1.48 23.32 -4.16
N LYS A 246 0.71 24.36 -4.46
CA LYS A 246 0.92 25.70 -3.86
C LYS A 246 0.84 25.63 -2.33
N TYR A 247 -0.15 24.93 -1.80
CA TYR A 247 -0.32 24.73 -0.37
C TYR A 247 0.86 23.99 0.26
N SER A 248 1.31 22.90 -0.37
CA SER A 248 2.47 22.12 0.07
C SER A 248 3.77 22.96 0.06
N LEU A 249 3.96 23.79 -0.95
CA LEU A 249 5.12 24.69 -1.04
C LEU A 249 5.10 25.79 0.02
N GLU A 250 3.93 26.37 0.32
CA GLU A 250 3.82 27.40 1.36
C GLU A 250 4.09 26.83 2.75
N ILE A 251 3.62 25.60 3.04
CA ILE A 251 3.96 24.89 4.29
C ILE A 251 5.47 24.70 4.39
N LYS A 252 6.10 24.15 3.34
CA LYS A 252 7.56 23.93 3.34
C LYS A 252 8.36 25.22 3.49
N LYS A 253 7.89 26.32 2.92
CA LYS A 253 8.51 27.63 3.08
C LYS A 253 8.51 28.07 4.55
N VAL A 254 7.38 27.95 5.24
CA VAL A 254 7.28 28.28 6.68
C VAL A 254 8.20 27.37 7.52
N GLU A 255 8.27 26.07 7.21
CA GLU A 255 9.17 25.14 7.89
C GLU A 255 10.66 25.50 7.69
N LEU A 256 11.04 25.96 6.50
CA LEU A 256 12.40 26.39 6.20
C LEU A 256 12.76 27.72 6.88
N GLU A 257 11.84 28.69 6.86
CA GLU A 257 12.00 29.97 7.55
C GLU A 257 12.19 29.75 9.07
N ALA A 258 11.41 28.85 9.68
CA ALA A 258 11.55 28.50 11.09
C ALA A 258 12.93 27.89 11.42
N LYS A 259 13.50 27.08 10.51
CA LYS A 259 14.84 26.48 10.65
C LYS A 259 15.99 27.47 10.45
N MET A 260 15.75 28.57 9.74
CA MET A 260 16.76 29.63 9.57
C MET A 260 16.83 30.59 10.77
N LEU A 261 15.78 30.59 11.61
CA LEU A 261 15.65 31.43 12.80
C LEU A 261 16.05 30.71 14.11
N SER A 262 16.40 29.42 14.03
CA SER A 262 16.89 28.57 15.13
C SER A 262 18.37 28.28 14.99
#